data_AF-A0A4R4U7G5-F1
#
_entry.id   AF-A0A4R4U7G5-F1
#
_cell.length_a   1.000
_cell.length_b   1.000
_cell.length_c   1.000
_cell.angle_alpha   90.00
_cell.angle_beta   90.00
_cell.angle_gamma   90.00
#
_symmetry.space_group_name_H-M   'P 1'
#
loop_
_entity.id
_entity.type
_entity.pdbx_description
1 polymer ?
#
loop_
_entity_poly.entity_id
_entity_poly.type
_entity_poly.pdbx_seq_one_letter_code
_entity_poly.pdbx_strand_id
1 'polypeptide(L)'
;MGGIQSDVAAGQSTPSSGALFPALQPASTGQLLRPHVTRFAVVAILQVIGAVAGLAPLLAVVELGRVLLSPGPVDRAHIWTVVTLGAVGLFVRLVFTAASAGLGHILDGKVQLSLRRELAASLGRAPIGWFSRRRSGELAKVVGEDVSAVHPFIAHAPGELVSAFVVPLVSLVYLLTVDWRLMLITLIPVLLAIAHVPLLMTSARTGEQKDFDAAMGRLASSVVEFVQGISVVKAFGGAERAHRKFLTAADDFVDIFTRWVRGVSAVAAGMQLALSPPFVLGVVLLGGTVLITSGGMAAADLLPFLLLGLGLTAPVAALGHGFDDMRAAGRAVGRIREVLKVGALPEPAYPVAPQDDRVELHHVRFGYDGGHEVLRGVDLALEPGTVTALVGPSGSGKSTLVQLLARFFDPTDGSVRLGGVDLRDIGSRELYRRVSFFLQDVRLLRASVADNIALAVPHANLDDVVRAARLAHIHDRILELPRGYETVLGEEVKLSGGEAQRIAIARALAADTPVLVLDEATAFADPQTDRAVRQALAMLRDRTVLVIAHRLETIADADTVVMLEDGTVVERGRPTDLLAENGKFAAFWRTQHPTVADDSETRGGVPQGDQT
;
A
#
# COMPACT_ATOMS: atom_id res chain seq x y z
N MET A 1 -16.03 41.20 -44.67
CA MET A 1 -16.76 41.62 -43.46
C MET A 1 -17.60 40.42 -43.02
N GLY A 2 -17.18 39.76 -41.93
CA GLY A 2 -17.97 38.82 -41.11
C GLY A 2 -18.25 37.42 -41.66
N GLY A 3 -17.56 36.40 -41.13
CA GLY A 3 -18.06 35.02 -41.09
C GLY A 3 -17.02 33.96 -41.46
N ILE A 4 -16.13 33.61 -40.52
CA ILE A 4 -15.27 32.41 -40.64
C ILE A 4 -15.95 31.28 -39.86
N GLN A 5 -16.45 30.29 -40.61
CA GLN A 5 -16.67 28.92 -40.15
C GLN A 5 -15.32 28.21 -40.07
N SER A 6 -15.01 27.58 -38.94
CA SER A 6 -14.05 26.47 -38.86
C SER A 6 -14.45 25.55 -37.71
N ASP A 7 -14.78 24.32 -38.08
CA ASP A 7 -15.14 23.20 -37.22
C ASP A 7 -14.07 22.91 -36.15
N VAL A 8 -14.51 22.85 -34.89
CA VAL A 8 -13.81 22.12 -33.83
C VAL A 8 -14.81 21.12 -33.27
N ALA A 9 -14.65 19.86 -33.69
CA ALA A 9 -15.37 18.72 -33.16
C ALA A 9 -14.96 18.48 -31.70
N ALA A 10 -15.72 19.04 -30.76
CA ALA A 10 -15.67 18.69 -29.35
C ALA A 10 -16.56 17.47 -29.12
N GLY A 11 -15.97 16.28 -29.08
CA GLY A 11 -16.62 15.06 -28.62
C GLY A 11 -16.92 15.14 -27.12
N GLN A 12 -18.06 15.73 -26.77
CA GLN A 12 -18.63 15.62 -25.42
C GLN A 12 -19.39 14.30 -25.33
N SER A 13 -18.74 13.27 -24.78
CA SER A 13 -19.43 12.07 -24.34
C SER A 13 -20.29 12.42 -23.12
N THR A 14 -21.61 12.44 -23.31
CA THR A 14 -22.61 12.40 -22.25
C THR A 14 -22.30 11.29 -21.24
N PRO A 15 -22.22 11.55 -19.92
CA PRO A 15 -22.16 10.47 -18.96
C PRO A 15 -23.57 9.86 -18.87
N SER A 16 -23.69 8.62 -19.32
CA SER A 16 -24.88 7.80 -19.18
C SER A 16 -25.32 7.74 -17.72
N SER A 17 -26.52 8.27 -17.47
CA SER A 17 -27.34 8.05 -16.29
C SER A 17 -27.76 6.57 -16.22
N GLY A 18 -27.65 5.96 -15.03
CA GLY A 18 -28.29 4.69 -14.71
C GLY A 18 -27.39 3.47 -14.47
N ALA A 19 -26.59 3.50 -13.41
CA ALA A 19 -26.19 2.28 -12.69
C ALA A 19 -25.89 2.62 -11.22
N LEU A 20 -26.85 2.36 -10.33
CA LEU A 20 -26.80 2.65 -8.89
C LEU A 20 -26.00 1.62 -8.06
N PHE A 21 -25.26 0.74 -8.73
CA PHE A 21 -24.28 -0.13 -8.10
C PHE A 21 -23.06 -0.13 -9.03
N PRO A 22 -21.86 0.27 -8.57
CA PRO A 22 -20.67 -0.18 -9.28
C PRO A 22 -20.74 -1.70 -9.22
N ALA A 23 -20.89 -2.33 -10.39
CA ALA A 23 -20.76 -3.76 -10.50
C ALA A 23 -19.42 -4.12 -9.84
N LEU A 24 -19.46 -4.67 -8.62
CA LEU A 24 -18.34 -5.38 -8.03
C LEU A 24 -17.99 -6.39 -9.10
N GLN A 25 -16.89 -6.20 -9.83
CA GLN A 25 -16.47 -7.17 -10.83
C GLN A 25 -16.30 -8.50 -10.08
N PRO A 26 -17.23 -9.47 -10.23
CA PRO A 26 -17.22 -10.68 -9.41
C PRO A 26 -16.01 -11.57 -9.73
N ALA A 27 -15.34 -11.27 -10.85
CA ALA A 27 -14.21 -12.00 -11.38
C ALA A 27 -12.87 -11.71 -10.67
N SER A 28 -12.73 -10.62 -9.89
CA SER A 28 -11.41 -10.17 -9.41
C SER A 28 -10.97 -10.76 -8.07
N THR A 29 -11.91 -11.00 -7.15
CA THR A 29 -11.69 -11.65 -5.83
C THR A 29 -11.78 -13.17 -5.93
N GLY A 30 -12.57 -13.68 -6.89
CA GLY A 30 -12.91 -15.09 -7.00
C GLY A 30 -11.76 -16.03 -7.37
N GLN A 31 -10.70 -15.55 -8.05
CA GLN A 31 -9.56 -16.40 -8.44
C GLN A 31 -8.64 -16.76 -7.27
N LEU A 32 -8.35 -15.82 -6.38
CA LEU A 32 -7.51 -16.05 -5.19
C LEU A 32 -8.21 -16.89 -4.12
N LEU A 33 -9.54 -16.76 -4.02
CA LEU A 33 -10.35 -17.50 -3.04
C LEU A 33 -10.95 -18.80 -3.62
N ARG A 34 -10.79 -19.06 -4.94
CA ARG A 34 -11.29 -20.25 -5.63
C ARG A 34 -10.94 -21.58 -4.93
N PRO A 35 -9.71 -21.77 -4.42
CA PRO A 35 -9.33 -23.01 -3.74
C PRO A 35 -10.11 -23.26 -2.44
N HIS A 36 -10.74 -22.21 -1.89
CA HIS A 36 -11.41 -22.22 -0.60
C HIS A 36 -12.94 -22.23 -0.71
N VAL A 37 -13.51 -22.11 -1.92
CA VAL A 37 -14.96 -21.97 -2.15
C VAL A 37 -15.77 -23.11 -1.51
N THR A 38 -15.30 -24.34 -1.58
CA THR A 38 -15.97 -25.49 -0.95
C THR A 38 -16.01 -25.37 0.57
N ARG A 39 -14.94 -24.87 1.20
CA ARG A 39 -14.87 -24.66 2.65
C ARG A 39 -15.75 -23.49 3.08
N PHE A 40 -15.79 -22.41 2.30
CA PHE A 40 -16.74 -21.31 2.49
C PHE A 40 -18.19 -21.79 2.42
N ALA A 41 -18.52 -22.64 1.43
CA ALA A 41 -19.85 -23.22 1.32
C ALA A 41 -20.21 -24.06 2.56
N VAL A 42 -19.27 -24.86 3.09
CA VAL A 42 -19.50 -25.61 4.35
C VAL A 42 -19.77 -24.67 5.52
N VAL A 43 -18.98 -23.61 5.72
CA VAL A 43 -19.21 -22.61 6.79
C VAL A 43 -20.59 -21.98 6.64
N ALA A 44 -20.96 -21.55 5.43
CA ALA A 44 -22.26 -20.96 5.15
C ALA A 44 -23.42 -21.94 5.42
N ILE A 45 -23.30 -23.20 4.99
CA ILE A 45 -24.32 -24.23 5.23
C ILE A 45 -24.50 -24.50 6.73
N LEU A 46 -23.39 -24.64 7.47
CA LEU A 46 -23.46 -24.83 8.92
C LEU A 46 -24.15 -23.63 9.59
N GLN A 47 -23.83 -22.42 9.14
CA GLN A 47 -24.49 -21.22 9.64
C GLN A 47 -25.99 -21.21 9.34
N VAL A 48 -26.41 -21.59 8.13
CA VAL A 48 -27.83 -21.68 7.76
C VAL A 48 -28.56 -22.67 8.66
N ILE A 49 -28.01 -23.86 8.86
CA ILE A 49 -28.60 -24.88 9.74
C ILE A 49 -28.72 -24.35 11.16
N GLY A 50 -27.64 -23.77 11.71
CA GLY A 50 -27.65 -23.22 13.07
C GLY A 50 -28.64 -22.05 13.23
N ALA A 51 -28.73 -21.17 12.24
CA ALA A 51 -29.60 -20.01 12.26
C ALA A 51 -31.09 -20.40 12.17
N VAL A 52 -31.44 -21.34 11.29
CA VAL A 52 -32.80 -21.89 11.17
C VAL A 52 -33.18 -22.68 12.43
N ALA A 53 -32.28 -23.52 12.97
CA ALA A 53 -32.51 -24.22 14.23
C ALA A 53 -32.72 -23.25 15.41
N GLY A 54 -32.10 -22.06 15.33
CA GLY A 54 -32.30 -20.98 16.30
C GLY A 54 -33.72 -20.42 16.38
N LEU A 55 -34.57 -20.68 15.38
CA LEU A 55 -35.99 -20.33 15.40
C LEU A 55 -36.82 -21.31 16.24
N ALA A 56 -36.38 -22.56 16.39
CA ALA A 56 -37.12 -23.60 17.11
C ALA A 56 -37.49 -23.21 18.56
N PRO A 57 -36.60 -22.65 19.42
CA PRO A 57 -37.00 -22.21 20.75
C PRO A 57 -38.03 -21.07 20.72
N LEU A 58 -37.97 -20.17 19.74
CA LEU A 58 -38.96 -19.09 19.59
C LEU A 58 -40.33 -19.66 19.19
N LEU A 59 -40.34 -20.59 18.22
CA LEU A 59 -41.55 -21.31 17.82
C LEU A 59 -42.11 -22.17 18.94
N ALA A 60 -41.26 -22.77 19.77
CA ALA A 60 -41.68 -23.52 20.95
C ALA A 60 -42.40 -22.62 21.97
N VAL A 61 -41.91 -21.39 22.20
CA VAL A 61 -42.61 -20.40 23.05
C VAL A 61 -43.98 -20.04 22.48
N VAL A 62 -44.09 -19.88 21.16
CA VAL A 62 -45.38 -19.60 20.49
C VAL A 62 -46.36 -20.76 20.68
N GLU A 63 -45.92 -21.99 20.42
CA GLU A 63 -46.76 -23.18 20.52
C GLU A 63 -47.18 -23.45 21.98
N LEU A 64 -46.27 -23.27 22.94
CA LEU A 64 -46.60 -23.30 24.36
C LEU A 64 -47.64 -22.24 24.72
N GLY A 65 -47.52 -21.03 24.18
CA GLY A 65 -48.51 -19.97 24.34
C GLY A 65 -49.89 -20.39 23.82
N ARG A 66 -49.97 -21.00 22.63
CA ARG A 66 -51.23 -21.51 22.07
C ARG A 66 -51.86 -22.58 22.94
N VAL A 67 -51.07 -23.55 23.41
CA VAL A 67 -51.56 -24.65 24.26
C VAL A 67 -52.03 -24.13 25.61
N LEU A 68 -51.25 -23.27 26.27
CA LEU A 68 -51.54 -22.78 27.62
C LEU A 68 -52.68 -21.73 27.65
N LEU A 69 -52.92 -21.02 26.55
CA LEU A 69 -54.02 -20.07 26.42
C LEU A 69 -55.30 -20.68 25.83
N SER A 70 -55.26 -21.94 25.37
CA SER A 70 -56.43 -22.63 24.83
C SER A 70 -57.40 -23.04 25.95
N PRO A 71 -58.72 -22.93 25.73
CA PRO A 71 -59.70 -23.40 26.71
C PRO A 71 -59.80 -24.93 26.69
N GLY A 72 -59.26 -25.60 27.72
CA GLY A 72 -59.34 -27.06 27.85
C GLY A 72 -58.30 -27.66 28.80
N PRO A 73 -58.34 -28.98 29.07
CA PRO A 73 -57.30 -29.66 29.82
C PRO A 73 -55.99 -29.66 29.03
N VAL A 74 -54.90 -29.34 29.71
CA VAL A 74 -53.57 -29.21 29.11
C VAL A 74 -52.94 -30.59 28.89
N ASP A 75 -52.57 -30.89 27.64
CA ASP A 75 -51.80 -32.10 27.31
C ASP A 75 -50.32 -31.92 27.72
N ARG A 76 -49.95 -32.57 28.82
CA ARG A 76 -48.58 -32.56 29.35
C ARG A 76 -47.58 -33.21 28.41
N ALA A 77 -47.98 -34.22 27.63
CA ALA A 77 -47.08 -34.91 26.71
C ALA A 77 -46.70 -34.01 25.52
N HIS A 78 -47.68 -33.27 24.98
CA HIS A 78 -47.44 -32.27 23.94
C HIS A 78 -46.52 -31.14 24.43
N ILE A 79 -46.75 -30.60 25.63
CA ILE A 79 -45.88 -29.57 26.23
C ILE A 79 -44.42 -30.04 26.29
N TRP A 80 -44.16 -31.22 26.85
CA TRP A 80 -42.79 -31.74 26.96
C TRP A 80 -42.17 -32.01 25.60
N THR A 81 -42.95 -32.39 24.59
CA THR A 81 -42.49 -32.56 23.22
C THR A 81 -42.03 -31.23 22.62
N VAL A 82 -42.83 -30.16 22.78
CA VAL A 82 -42.51 -28.81 22.29
C VAL A 82 -41.27 -28.24 23.00
N VAL A 83 -41.19 -28.39 24.32
CA VAL A 83 -40.01 -27.98 25.11
C VAL A 83 -38.77 -28.73 24.66
N THR A 84 -38.87 -30.05 24.46
CA THR A 84 -37.75 -30.87 24.00
C THR A 84 -37.31 -30.46 22.60
N LEU A 85 -38.24 -30.19 21.68
CA LEU A 85 -37.91 -29.73 20.34
C LEU A 85 -37.22 -28.35 20.36
N GLY A 86 -37.69 -27.43 21.20
CA GLY A 86 -37.04 -26.14 21.41
C GLY A 86 -35.62 -26.27 21.98
N ALA A 87 -35.43 -27.16 22.97
CA ALA A 87 -34.12 -27.43 23.56
C ALA A 87 -33.15 -28.10 22.57
N VAL A 88 -33.63 -29.07 21.79
CA VAL A 88 -32.85 -29.69 20.70
C VAL A 88 -32.47 -28.66 19.66
N GLY A 89 -33.40 -27.79 19.25
CA GLY A 89 -33.11 -26.70 18.32
C GLY A 89 -32.06 -25.71 18.84
N LEU A 90 -32.12 -25.36 20.13
CA LEU A 90 -31.09 -24.54 20.78
C LEU A 90 -29.71 -25.25 20.78
N PHE A 91 -29.68 -26.55 21.06
CA PHE A 91 -28.46 -27.35 21.02
C PHE A 91 -27.89 -27.43 19.60
N VAL A 92 -28.73 -27.68 18.59
CA VAL A 92 -28.33 -27.66 17.18
C VAL A 92 -27.79 -26.29 16.78
N ARG A 93 -28.47 -25.19 17.16
CA ARG A 93 -27.96 -23.84 16.95
C ARG A 93 -26.57 -23.68 17.55
N LEU A 94 -26.38 -24.04 18.81
CA LEU A 94 -25.09 -23.90 19.50
C LEU A 94 -23.98 -24.67 18.78
N VAL A 95 -24.19 -25.95 18.48
CA VAL A 95 -23.19 -26.80 17.84
C VAL A 95 -22.83 -26.28 16.44
N PHE A 96 -23.83 -25.95 15.62
CA PHE A 96 -23.60 -25.55 14.23
C PHE A 96 -23.02 -24.14 14.11
N THR A 97 -23.46 -23.20 14.96
CA THR A 97 -22.85 -21.85 14.97
C THR A 97 -21.43 -21.87 15.52
N ALA A 98 -21.14 -22.67 16.56
CA ALA A 98 -19.78 -22.84 17.06
C ALA A 98 -18.87 -23.53 16.03
N ALA A 99 -19.36 -24.57 15.35
CA ALA A 99 -18.64 -25.25 14.28
C ALA A 99 -18.39 -24.32 13.08
N SER A 100 -19.40 -23.56 12.66
CA SER A 100 -19.30 -22.54 11.61
C SER A 100 -18.24 -21.50 11.94
N ALA A 101 -18.32 -20.88 13.13
CA ALA A 101 -17.38 -19.86 13.58
C ALA A 101 -15.94 -20.42 13.70
N GLY A 102 -15.78 -21.60 14.31
CA GLY A 102 -14.48 -22.25 14.45
C GLY A 102 -13.85 -22.59 13.10
N LEU A 103 -14.60 -23.19 12.18
CA LEU A 103 -14.13 -23.49 10.83
C LEU A 103 -13.86 -22.22 10.02
N GLY A 104 -14.68 -21.18 10.18
CA GLY A 104 -14.49 -19.86 9.57
C GLY A 104 -13.18 -19.20 9.97
N HIS A 105 -12.87 -19.17 11.27
CA HIS A 105 -11.61 -18.62 11.78
C HIS A 105 -10.38 -19.46 11.37
N ILE A 106 -10.49 -20.79 11.34
CA ILE A 106 -9.42 -21.65 10.84
C ILE A 106 -9.18 -21.42 9.34
N LEU A 107 -10.26 -21.24 8.57
CA LEU A 107 -10.17 -20.94 7.14
C LEU A 107 -9.51 -19.58 6.91
N ASP A 108 -9.92 -18.56 7.65
CA ASP A 108 -9.32 -17.22 7.62
C ASP A 108 -7.82 -17.27 7.90
N GLY A 109 -7.39 -17.92 9.00
CA GLY A 109 -5.98 -18.05 9.33
C GLY A 109 -5.17 -18.73 8.21
N LYS A 110 -5.73 -19.74 7.55
CA LYS A 110 -5.11 -20.41 6.39
C LYS A 110 -5.01 -19.50 5.17
N VAL A 111 -6.06 -18.73 4.87
CA VAL A 111 -6.07 -17.80 3.74
C VAL A 111 -5.06 -16.68 3.96
N GLN A 112 -5.05 -16.05 5.14
CA GLN A 112 -4.08 -15.00 5.45
C GLN A 112 -2.64 -15.51 5.40
N LEU A 113 -2.37 -16.73 5.90
CA LEU A 113 -1.05 -17.35 5.80
C LEU A 113 -0.64 -17.60 4.35
N SER A 114 -1.56 -18.09 3.50
CA SER A 114 -1.30 -18.29 2.07
C SER A 114 -0.95 -16.97 1.39
N LEU A 115 -1.79 -15.94 1.60
CA LEU A 115 -1.58 -14.61 1.01
C LEU A 115 -0.23 -14.01 1.46
N ARG A 116 0.14 -14.11 2.73
CA ARG A 116 1.44 -13.61 3.21
C ARG A 116 2.61 -14.36 2.58
N ARG A 117 2.51 -15.69 2.41
CA ARG A 117 3.55 -16.50 1.75
C ARG A 117 3.66 -16.20 0.26
N GLU A 118 2.54 -16.05 -0.43
CA GLU A 118 2.50 -15.69 -1.85
C GLU A 118 3.06 -14.27 -2.07
N LEU A 119 2.67 -13.31 -1.23
CA LEU A 119 3.22 -11.96 -1.26
C LEU A 119 4.72 -11.97 -0.99
N ALA A 120 5.20 -12.70 0.02
CA ALA A 120 6.63 -12.82 0.30
C ALA A 120 7.40 -13.44 -0.89
N ALA A 121 6.87 -14.49 -1.51
CA ALA A 121 7.47 -15.13 -2.69
C ALA A 121 7.40 -14.24 -3.95
N SER A 122 6.37 -13.41 -4.08
CA SER A 122 6.24 -12.44 -5.17
C SER A 122 7.22 -11.29 -4.99
N LEU A 123 7.30 -10.70 -3.79
CA LEU A 123 8.24 -9.65 -3.45
C LEU A 123 9.69 -10.13 -3.60
N GLY A 124 10.00 -11.37 -3.21
CA GLY A 124 11.33 -11.94 -3.40
C GLY A 124 11.76 -12.12 -4.86
N ARG A 125 10.82 -12.11 -5.81
CA ARG A 125 11.08 -12.20 -7.26
C ARG A 125 10.89 -10.87 -8.00
N ALA A 126 10.33 -9.87 -7.35
CA ALA A 126 10.06 -8.59 -7.97
C ALA A 126 11.38 -7.88 -8.32
N PRO A 127 11.47 -7.18 -9.47
CA PRO A 127 12.69 -6.48 -9.86
C PRO A 127 13.06 -5.39 -8.86
N ILE A 128 14.36 -5.17 -8.64
CA ILE A 128 14.85 -4.11 -7.74
C ILE A 128 14.32 -2.73 -8.14
N GLY A 129 14.21 -2.46 -9.44
CA GLY A 129 13.63 -1.23 -9.96
C GLY A 129 12.14 -1.03 -9.60
N TRP A 130 11.41 -2.11 -9.36
CA TRP A 130 10.03 -2.01 -8.87
C TRP A 130 10.00 -1.51 -7.41
N PHE A 131 10.98 -1.91 -6.59
CA PHE A 131 11.12 -1.47 -5.20
C PHE A 131 11.62 -0.03 -5.08
N SER A 132 12.55 0.41 -5.92
CA SER A 132 13.11 1.77 -5.87
C SER A 132 12.05 2.87 -6.06
N ARG A 133 10.91 2.52 -6.67
CA ARG A 133 9.78 3.43 -6.92
C ARG A 133 8.67 3.36 -5.86
N ARG A 134 8.77 2.50 -4.86
CA ARG A 134 7.74 2.31 -3.82
C ARG A 134 8.28 2.56 -2.42
N ARG A 135 7.41 3.05 -1.55
CA ARG A 135 7.76 3.26 -0.13
C ARG A 135 7.70 1.92 0.60
N SER A 136 8.70 1.63 1.43
CA SER A 136 8.70 0.41 2.26
C SER A 136 7.45 0.29 3.14
N GLY A 137 6.94 1.41 3.66
CA GLY A 137 5.70 1.45 4.44
C GLY A 137 4.44 1.07 3.66
N GLU A 138 4.40 1.34 2.35
CA GLU A 138 3.30 0.91 1.47
C GLU A 138 3.27 -0.62 1.36
N LEU A 139 4.43 -1.24 1.13
CA LEU A 139 4.54 -2.70 1.02
C LEU A 139 4.27 -3.40 2.35
N ALA A 140 4.75 -2.82 3.46
CA ALA A 140 4.45 -3.32 4.80
C ALA A 140 2.94 -3.29 5.09
N LYS A 141 2.26 -2.22 4.67
CA LYS A 141 0.80 -2.11 4.76
C LYS A 141 0.10 -3.20 3.95
N VAL A 142 0.54 -3.49 2.74
CA VAL A 142 -0.05 -4.56 1.90
C VAL A 142 0.10 -5.93 2.57
N VAL A 143 1.28 -6.26 3.09
CA VAL A 143 1.54 -7.58 3.72
C VAL A 143 0.86 -7.70 5.10
N GLY A 144 0.73 -6.60 5.83
CA GLY A 144 0.19 -6.55 7.19
C GLY A 144 -1.31 -6.20 7.23
N GLU A 145 -1.62 -4.92 7.03
CA GLU A 145 -2.98 -4.37 7.20
C GLU A 145 -3.95 -4.88 6.13
N ASP A 146 -3.56 -4.88 4.86
CA ASP A 146 -4.48 -5.26 3.77
C ASP A 146 -4.84 -6.74 3.82
N VAL A 147 -3.88 -7.62 4.15
CA VAL A 147 -4.19 -9.04 4.38
C VAL A 147 -5.16 -9.20 5.56
N SER A 148 -4.96 -8.40 6.62
CA SER A 148 -5.83 -8.45 7.80
C SER A 148 -7.22 -7.86 7.52
N ALA A 149 -7.33 -6.90 6.60
CA ALA A 149 -8.61 -6.31 6.20
C ALA A 149 -9.54 -7.30 5.47
N VAL A 150 -9.03 -8.47 5.05
CA VAL A 150 -9.85 -9.55 4.47
C VAL A 150 -10.54 -10.38 5.57
N HIS A 151 -10.09 -10.30 6.82
CA HIS A 151 -10.60 -11.10 7.94
C HIS A 151 -12.13 -11.00 8.14
N PRO A 152 -12.74 -9.79 8.25
CA PRO A 152 -14.18 -9.69 8.51
C PRO A 152 -15.01 -10.36 7.40
N PHE A 153 -14.55 -10.22 6.16
CA PHE A 153 -15.20 -10.84 5.00
C PHE A 153 -15.17 -12.37 5.05
N ILE A 154 -14.11 -12.98 5.57
CA ILE A 154 -13.97 -14.44 5.62
C ILE A 154 -14.63 -15.04 6.85
N ALA A 155 -14.35 -14.46 8.02
CA ALA A 155 -14.73 -15.03 9.30
C ALA A 155 -16.16 -14.66 9.73
N HIS A 156 -16.65 -13.47 9.38
CA HIS A 156 -17.91 -12.95 9.92
C HIS A 156 -19.01 -12.80 8.87
N ALA A 157 -18.68 -12.41 7.63
CA ALA A 157 -19.70 -12.17 6.60
C ALA A 157 -20.65 -13.35 6.33
N PRO A 158 -20.22 -14.64 6.30
CA PRO A 158 -21.18 -15.75 6.17
C PRO A 158 -22.21 -15.78 7.32
N GLY A 159 -21.75 -15.50 8.55
CA GLY A 159 -22.58 -15.38 9.75
C GLY A 159 -23.63 -14.29 9.62
N GLU A 160 -23.15 -13.10 9.29
CA GLU A 160 -23.95 -11.89 9.20
C GLU A 160 -24.96 -11.95 8.05
N LEU A 161 -24.55 -12.40 6.86
CA LEU A 161 -25.43 -12.52 5.70
C LEU A 161 -26.55 -13.54 5.94
N VAL A 162 -26.24 -14.70 6.54
CA VAL A 162 -27.26 -15.69 6.88
C VAL A 162 -28.23 -15.13 7.92
N SER A 163 -27.73 -14.46 8.96
CA SER A 163 -28.58 -13.83 9.97
C SER A 163 -29.40 -12.67 9.41
N ALA A 164 -28.88 -11.95 8.43
CA ALA A 164 -29.53 -10.79 7.82
C ALA A 164 -30.57 -11.16 6.76
N PHE A 165 -30.42 -12.29 6.06
CA PHE A 165 -31.30 -12.64 4.94
C PHE A 165 -32.08 -13.94 5.14
N VAL A 166 -31.45 -15.00 5.66
CA VAL A 166 -32.11 -16.31 5.78
C VAL A 166 -33.09 -16.33 6.95
N VAL A 167 -32.67 -15.86 8.14
CA VAL A 167 -33.54 -15.83 9.33
C VAL A 167 -34.77 -14.94 9.09
N PRO A 168 -34.65 -13.72 8.54
CA PRO A 168 -35.81 -12.87 8.26
C PRO A 168 -36.69 -13.45 7.16
N LEU A 169 -36.12 -14.09 6.13
CA LEU A 169 -36.91 -14.74 5.07
C LEU A 169 -37.75 -15.89 5.61
N VAL A 170 -37.16 -16.78 6.42
CA VAL A 170 -37.91 -17.89 7.04
C VAL A 170 -38.97 -17.35 8.00
N SER A 171 -38.62 -16.33 8.78
CA SER A 171 -39.56 -15.67 9.70
C SER A 171 -40.72 -15.01 8.95
N LEU A 172 -40.45 -14.30 7.86
CA LEU A 172 -41.45 -13.68 6.99
C LEU A 172 -42.43 -14.72 6.43
N VAL A 173 -41.90 -15.81 5.86
CA VAL A 173 -42.73 -16.90 5.31
C VAL A 173 -43.60 -17.51 6.40
N TYR A 174 -43.05 -17.80 7.57
CA TYR A 174 -43.81 -18.34 8.70
C TYR A 174 -44.90 -17.36 9.17
N LEU A 175 -44.57 -16.09 9.38
CA LEU A 175 -45.54 -15.08 9.84
C LEU A 175 -46.68 -14.82 8.84
N LEU A 176 -46.41 -14.90 7.53
CA LEU A 176 -47.45 -14.86 6.49
C LEU A 176 -48.45 -16.00 6.62
N THR A 177 -48.01 -17.20 7.04
CA THR A 177 -48.92 -18.34 7.26
C THR A 177 -49.75 -18.21 8.53
N VAL A 178 -49.30 -17.41 9.51
CA VAL A 178 -50.04 -17.14 10.75
C VAL A 178 -51.13 -16.10 10.50
N ASP A 179 -50.76 -14.90 10.03
CA ASP A 179 -51.72 -13.88 9.63
C ASP A 179 -51.09 -12.85 8.67
N TRP A 180 -51.57 -12.81 7.43
CA TRP A 180 -51.04 -11.92 6.41
C TRP A 180 -51.29 -10.43 6.70
N ARG A 181 -52.35 -10.07 7.44
CA ARG A 181 -52.70 -8.67 7.75
C ARG A 181 -51.75 -8.11 8.79
N LEU A 182 -51.52 -8.85 9.88
CA LEU A 182 -50.56 -8.43 10.91
C LEU A 182 -49.12 -8.45 10.38
N MET A 183 -48.81 -9.34 9.44
CA MET A 183 -47.53 -9.35 8.75
C MET A 183 -47.27 -8.05 7.97
N LEU A 184 -48.26 -7.55 7.24
CA LEU A 184 -48.15 -6.24 6.55
C LEU A 184 -47.92 -5.10 7.53
N ILE A 185 -48.60 -5.12 8.68
CA ILE A 185 -48.39 -4.14 9.76
C ILE A 185 -46.96 -4.24 10.32
N THR A 186 -46.46 -5.46 10.51
CA THR A 186 -45.09 -5.72 11.01
C THR A 186 -44.01 -5.24 10.03
N LEU A 187 -44.32 -5.13 8.74
CA LEU A 187 -43.40 -4.56 7.73
C LEU A 187 -43.37 -3.03 7.72
N ILE A 188 -44.34 -2.33 8.31
CA ILE A 188 -44.40 -0.85 8.31
C ILE A 188 -43.07 -0.22 8.81
N PRO A 189 -42.48 -0.65 9.95
CA PRO A 189 -41.21 -0.10 10.41
C PRO A 189 -40.06 -0.29 9.42
N VAL A 190 -39.99 -1.46 8.75
CA VAL A 190 -39.00 -1.77 7.71
C VAL A 190 -39.20 -0.90 6.48
N LEU A 191 -40.44 -0.75 6.02
CA LEU A 191 -40.79 0.09 4.88
C LEU A 191 -40.51 1.58 5.16
N LEU A 192 -40.80 2.05 6.37
CA LEU A 192 -40.46 3.40 6.82
C LEU A 192 -38.95 3.62 6.77
N ALA A 193 -38.14 2.69 7.28
CA ALA A 193 -36.70 2.79 7.23
C ALA A 193 -36.17 2.82 5.79
N ILE A 194 -36.69 1.97 4.90
CA ILE A 194 -36.34 1.97 3.46
C ILE A 194 -36.75 3.29 2.81
N ALA A 195 -37.91 3.86 3.15
CA ALA A 195 -38.38 5.14 2.62
C ALA A 195 -37.50 6.33 3.03
N HIS A 196 -36.70 6.22 4.09
CA HIS A 196 -35.72 7.25 4.48
C HIS A 196 -34.43 7.19 3.65
N VAL A 197 -34.10 6.06 3.01
CA VAL A 197 -32.85 5.90 2.24
C VAL A 197 -32.70 6.92 1.10
N PRO A 198 -33.72 7.20 0.25
CA PRO A 198 -33.61 8.21 -0.80
C PRO A 198 -33.28 9.62 -0.28
N LEU A 199 -33.72 9.95 0.95
CA LEU A 199 -33.43 11.24 1.58
C LEU A 199 -31.95 11.40 1.93
N LEU A 200 -31.25 10.28 2.21
CA LEU A 200 -29.81 10.24 2.40
C LEU A 200 -29.04 10.30 1.07
N MET A 201 -29.67 9.91 -0.04
CA MET A 201 -29.05 9.82 -1.36
C MET A 201 -29.27 11.05 -2.25
N THR A 202 -29.80 12.16 -1.71
CA THR A 202 -29.98 13.40 -2.50
C THR A 202 -28.64 13.95 -2.99
N SER A 203 -28.65 14.69 -4.10
CA SER A 203 -27.42 15.27 -4.67
C SER A 203 -26.71 16.20 -3.69
N ALA A 204 -27.46 16.93 -2.86
CA ALA A 204 -26.92 17.77 -1.79
C ALA A 204 -26.18 16.93 -0.74
N ARG A 205 -26.81 15.89 -0.19
CA ARG A 205 -26.21 14.99 0.83
C ARG A 205 -24.99 14.26 0.29
N THR A 206 -25.05 13.79 -0.96
CA THR A 206 -23.94 13.12 -1.63
C THR A 206 -22.78 14.09 -1.90
N GLY A 207 -23.08 15.36 -2.17
CA GLY A 207 -22.08 16.43 -2.24
C GLY A 207 -21.43 16.68 -0.88
N GLU A 208 -22.22 16.82 0.18
CA GLU A 208 -21.74 16.98 1.56
C GLU A 208 -20.84 15.81 2.00
N GLN A 209 -21.18 14.57 1.63
CA GLN A 209 -20.33 13.39 1.88
C GLN A 209 -18.98 13.50 1.16
N LYS A 210 -18.97 13.92 -0.11
CA LYS A 210 -17.73 14.10 -0.88
C LYS A 210 -16.86 15.20 -0.29
N ASP A 211 -17.47 16.31 0.15
CA ASP A 211 -16.78 17.40 0.80
C ASP A 211 -16.15 16.94 2.12
N PHE A 212 -16.87 16.12 2.90
CA PHE A 212 -16.36 15.49 4.10
C PHE A 212 -15.18 14.57 3.81
N ASP A 213 -15.29 13.66 2.84
CA ASP A 213 -14.20 12.75 2.46
C ASP A 213 -12.95 13.53 2.00
N ALA A 214 -13.15 14.62 1.24
CA ALA A 214 -12.08 15.50 0.81
C ALA A 214 -11.44 16.27 1.98
N ALA A 215 -12.24 16.76 2.93
CA ALA A 215 -11.76 17.44 4.12
C ALA A 215 -10.96 16.50 5.04
N MET A 216 -11.42 15.25 5.22
CA MET A 216 -10.67 14.20 5.91
C MET A 216 -9.30 13.98 5.26
N GLY A 217 -9.24 13.90 3.93
CA GLY A 217 -7.98 13.77 3.19
C GLY A 217 -7.02 14.95 3.39
N ARG A 218 -7.54 16.19 3.38
CA ARG A 218 -6.75 17.41 3.65
C ARG A 218 -6.21 17.42 5.08
N LEU A 219 -7.05 17.12 6.07
CA LEU A 219 -6.65 17.04 7.48
C LEU A 219 -5.57 15.98 7.68
N ALA A 220 -5.76 14.76 7.15
CA ALA A 220 -4.76 13.69 7.24
C ALA A 220 -3.42 14.09 6.59
N SER A 221 -3.47 14.75 5.43
CA SER A 221 -2.26 15.25 4.76
C SER A 221 -1.56 16.33 5.59
N SER A 222 -2.31 17.26 6.19
CA SER A 222 -1.75 18.29 7.07
C SER A 222 -1.15 17.70 8.34
N VAL A 223 -1.71 16.63 8.91
CA VAL A 223 -1.13 15.90 10.05
C VAL A 223 0.22 15.31 9.64
N VAL A 224 0.28 14.63 8.49
CA VAL A 224 1.53 14.03 8.00
C VAL A 224 2.60 15.10 7.78
N GLU A 225 2.25 16.20 7.10
CA GLU A 225 3.17 17.32 6.85
C GLU A 225 3.65 17.95 8.16
N PHE A 226 2.75 18.18 9.12
CA PHE A 226 3.09 18.74 10.42
C PHE A 226 4.04 17.82 11.21
N VAL A 227 3.74 16.53 11.27
CA VAL A 227 4.55 15.54 12.00
C VAL A 227 5.93 15.34 11.34
N GLN A 228 5.98 15.24 10.01
CA GLN A 228 7.24 15.08 9.28
C GLN A 228 8.10 16.36 9.34
N GLY A 229 7.48 17.53 9.31
CA GLY A 229 8.16 18.83 9.30
C GLY A 229 8.45 19.42 10.68
N ILE A 230 8.01 18.79 11.78
CA ILE A 230 8.03 19.41 13.11
C ILE A 230 9.43 19.82 13.58
N SER A 231 10.46 19.04 13.24
CA SER A 231 11.85 19.33 13.57
C SER A 231 12.33 20.59 12.86
N VAL A 232 12.02 20.75 11.58
CA VAL A 232 12.36 21.93 10.76
C VAL A 232 11.59 23.16 11.24
N VAL A 233 10.29 23.01 11.48
CA VAL A 233 9.42 24.07 11.97
C VAL A 233 9.91 24.62 13.32
N LYS A 234 10.36 23.74 14.23
CA LYS A 234 10.96 24.14 15.52
C LYS A 234 12.34 24.77 15.36
N ALA A 235 13.16 24.26 14.45
CA ALA A 235 14.53 24.75 14.24
C ALA A 235 14.58 26.14 13.60
N PHE A 236 13.66 26.46 12.69
CA PHE A 236 13.69 27.69 11.88
C PHE A 236 12.58 28.70 12.24
N GLY A 237 11.91 28.53 13.38
CA GLY A 237 10.92 29.52 13.86
C GLY A 237 9.60 29.56 13.08
N GLY A 238 9.22 28.47 12.40
CA GLY A 238 7.98 28.33 11.63
C GLY A 238 6.74 27.87 12.43
N ALA A 239 6.94 27.62 13.73
CA ALA A 239 5.96 27.45 14.81
C ALA A 239 4.51 27.73 14.40
N GLU A 240 4.22 29.03 14.39
CA GLU A 240 2.87 29.57 14.24
C GLU A 240 2.28 29.33 12.86
N ARG A 241 3.08 29.36 11.79
CA ARG A 241 2.56 29.18 10.42
C ARG A 241 2.13 27.74 10.19
N ALA A 242 2.96 26.78 10.59
CA ALA A 242 2.65 25.36 10.48
C ALA A 242 1.47 24.99 11.39
N HIS A 243 1.47 25.51 12.62
CA HIS A 243 0.36 25.34 13.55
C HIS A 243 -0.94 25.92 13.01
N ARG A 244 -0.93 27.16 12.49
CA ARG A 244 -2.11 27.81 11.90
C ARG A 244 -2.64 27.06 10.68
N LYS A 245 -1.77 26.53 9.81
CA LYS A 245 -2.20 25.72 8.66
C LYS A 245 -2.95 24.47 9.11
N PHE A 246 -2.41 23.77 10.12
CA PHE A 246 -3.06 22.61 10.71
C PHE A 246 -4.40 22.98 11.37
N LEU A 247 -4.43 24.04 12.19
CA LEU A 247 -5.67 24.52 12.81
C LEU A 247 -6.72 24.88 11.77
N THR A 248 -6.35 25.60 10.70
CA THR A 248 -7.28 25.94 9.61
C THR A 248 -7.86 24.69 8.96
N ALA A 249 -7.02 23.68 8.67
CA ALA A 249 -7.49 22.42 8.11
C ALA A 249 -8.40 21.63 9.08
N ALA A 250 -8.14 21.73 10.39
CA ALA A 250 -8.97 21.11 11.42
C ALA A 250 -10.31 21.84 11.60
N ASP A 251 -10.31 23.18 11.60
CA ASP A 251 -11.50 24.01 11.70
C ASP A 251 -12.40 23.82 10.47
N ASP A 252 -11.82 23.87 9.26
CA ASP A 252 -12.51 23.57 8.01
C ASP A 252 -13.15 22.17 8.04
N PHE A 253 -12.41 21.19 8.56
CA PHE A 253 -12.92 19.83 8.71
C PHE A 253 -14.11 19.78 9.67
N VAL A 254 -14.03 20.42 10.84
CA VAL A 254 -15.11 20.47 11.82
C VAL A 254 -16.36 21.14 11.25
N ASP A 255 -16.20 22.23 10.49
CA ASP A 255 -17.32 22.93 9.85
C ASP A 255 -18.03 22.06 8.81
N ILE A 256 -17.25 21.41 7.95
CA ILE A 256 -17.77 20.50 6.92
C ILE A 256 -18.43 19.28 7.58
N PHE A 257 -17.77 18.67 8.55
CA PHE A 257 -18.29 17.52 9.29
C PHE A 257 -19.59 17.87 10.00
N THR A 258 -19.65 19.02 10.69
CA THR A 258 -20.86 19.45 11.39
C THR A 258 -22.02 19.69 10.43
N ARG A 259 -21.76 20.27 9.24
CA ARG A 259 -22.77 20.46 8.19
C ARG A 259 -23.31 19.12 7.69
N TRP A 260 -22.42 18.19 7.37
CA TRP A 260 -22.77 16.84 6.94
C TRP A 260 -23.57 16.10 8.02
N VAL A 261 -23.10 16.10 9.27
CA VAL A 261 -23.79 15.45 10.40
C VAL A 261 -25.17 16.06 10.60
N ARG A 262 -25.32 17.40 10.66
CA ARG A 262 -26.64 18.05 10.79
C ARG A 262 -27.57 17.67 9.66
N GLY A 263 -27.02 17.53 8.45
CA GLY A 263 -27.77 17.11 7.28
C GLY A 263 -28.31 15.69 7.35
N VAL A 264 -27.51 14.76 7.85
CA VAL A 264 -27.85 13.33 7.89
C VAL A 264 -28.57 12.93 9.17
N SER A 265 -28.33 13.62 10.29
CA SER A 265 -28.76 13.21 11.63
C SER A 265 -30.25 13.01 11.79
N ALA A 266 -31.09 13.94 11.30
CA ALA A 266 -32.54 13.82 11.46
C ALA A 266 -33.11 12.60 10.70
N VAL A 267 -32.60 12.36 9.49
CA VAL A 267 -33.00 11.23 8.65
C VAL A 267 -32.50 9.91 9.25
N ALA A 268 -31.24 9.89 9.72
CA ALA A 268 -30.65 8.73 10.38
C ALA A 268 -31.37 8.40 11.71
N ALA A 269 -31.73 9.42 12.50
CA ALA A 269 -32.50 9.24 13.73
C ALA A 269 -33.91 8.70 13.45
N GLY A 270 -34.59 9.20 12.41
CA GLY A 270 -35.87 8.66 11.97
C GLY A 270 -35.78 7.19 11.56
N MET A 271 -34.74 6.83 10.81
CA MET A 271 -34.46 5.45 10.42
C MET A 271 -34.16 4.55 11.63
N GLN A 272 -33.32 5.01 12.58
CA GLN A 272 -33.03 4.27 13.81
C GLN A 272 -34.27 4.10 14.69
N LEU A 273 -35.12 5.14 14.81
CA LEU A 273 -36.37 5.06 15.55
C LEU A 273 -37.32 4.04 14.91
N ALA A 274 -37.48 4.09 13.59
CA ALA A 274 -38.31 3.14 12.86
C ALA A 274 -37.83 1.68 13.07
N LEU A 275 -36.53 1.43 13.05
CA LEU A 275 -35.99 0.07 13.24
C LEU A 275 -35.86 -0.33 14.72
N SER A 276 -36.14 0.57 15.67
CA SER A 276 -35.94 0.31 17.09
C SER A 276 -36.92 -0.75 17.62
N PRO A 277 -36.46 -1.67 18.52
CA PRO A 277 -37.34 -2.67 19.11
C PRO A 277 -38.62 -2.09 19.75
N PRO A 278 -38.60 -0.97 20.49
CA PRO A 278 -39.81 -0.38 21.06
C PRO A 278 -40.83 0.07 20.00
N PHE A 279 -40.36 0.69 18.90
CA PHE A 279 -41.25 1.15 17.83
C PHE A 279 -41.87 -0.05 17.09
N VAL A 280 -41.06 -1.04 16.72
CA VAL A 280 -41.52 -2.27 16.07
C VAL A 280 -42.57 -2.98 16.94
N LEU A 281 -42.26 -3.21 18.22
CA LEU A 281 -43.20 -3.84 19.15
C LEU A 281 -44.46 -3.00 19.32
N GLY A 282 -44.36 -1.67 19.41
CA GLY A 282 -45.50 -0.77 19.54
C GLY A 282 -46.46 -0.88 18.34
N VAL A 283 -45.93 -0.89 17.12
CA VAL A 283 -46.71 -1.05 15.88
C VAL A 283 -47.38 -2.43 15.83
N VAL A 284 -46.64 -3.49 16.16
CA VAL A 284 -47.16 -4.86 16.18
C VAL A 284 -48.25 -5.04 17.25
N LEU A 285 -48.03 -4.52 18.46
CA LEU A 285 -49.00 -4.59 19.56
C LEU A 285 -50.27 -3.81 19.23
N LEU A 286 -50.17 -2.62 18.63
CA LEU A 286 -51.32 -1.83 18.24
C LEU A 286 -52.16 -2.56 17.17
N GLY A 287 -51.51 -3.03 16.10
CA GLY A 287 -52.19 -3.79 15.04
C GLY A 287 -52.79 -5.11 15.55
N GLY A 288 -52.05 -5.84 16.37
CA GLY A 288 -52.50 -7.08 17.00
C GLY A 288 -53.72 -6.86 17.90
N THR A 289 -53.70 -5.81 18.74
CA THR A 289 -54.81 -5.49 19.64
C THR A 289 -56.10 -5.21 18.86
N VAL A 290 -56.02 -4.46 17.75
CA VAL A 290 -57.18 -4.19 16.89
C VAL A 290 -57.72 -5.48 16.25
N LEU A 291 -56.84 -6.35 15.74
CA LEU A 291 -57.26 -7.62 15.14
C LEU A 291 -57.85 -8.60 16.16
N ILE A 292 -57.33 -8.62 17.39
CA ILE A 292 -57.85 -9.48 18.46
C ILE A 292 -59.21 -8.98 18.95
N THR A 293 -59.34 -7.67 19.24
CA THR A 293 -60.59 -7.10 19.77
C THR A 293 -61.73 -7.08 18.76
N SER A 294 -61.42 -7.07 17.46
CA SER A 294 -62.41 -7.23 16.37
C SER A 294 -62.77 -8.69 16.07
N GLY A 295 -62.18 -9.66 16.79
CA GLY A 295 -62.40 -11.09 16.58
C GLY A 295 -61.73 -11.66 15.33
N GLY A 296 -60.84 -10.90 14.69
CA GLY A 296 -60.12 -11.30 13.49
C GLY A 296 -58.92 -12.21 13.74
N MET A 297 -58.42 -12.32 14.97
CA MET A 297 -57.21 -13.07 15.34
C MET A 297 -57.29 -13.58 16.80
N ALA A 298 -56.74 -14.77 17.07
CA ALA A 298 -56.58 -15.26 18.44
C ALA A 298 -55.38 -14.60 19.14
N ALA A 299 -55.49 -14.32 20.45
CA ALA A 299 -54.42 -13.63 21.18
C ALA A 299 -53.06 -14.37 21.15
N ALA A 300 -53.09 -15.71 21.10
CA ALA A 300 -51.87 -16.53 21.02
C ALA A 300 -51.11 -16.34 19.68
N ASP A 301 -51.80 -15.95 18.61
CA ASP A 301 -51.21 -15.73 17.29
C ASP A 301 -50.44 -14.41 17.18
N LEU A 302 -50.51 -13.54 18.20
CA LEU A 302 -49.69 -12.33 18.31
C LEU A 302 -48.24 -12.62 18.73
N LEU A 303 -48.03 -13.64 19.57
CA LEU A 303 -46.71 -14.05 20.08
C LEU A 303 -45.62 -14.21 19.00
N PRO A 304 -45.87 -14.91 17.86
CA PRO A 304 -44.85 -15.07 16.83
C PRO A 304 -44.42 -13.73 16.23
N PHE A 305 -45.32 -12.75 16.08
CA PHE A 305 -44.97 -11.41 15.58
C PHE A 305 -44.13 -10.61 16.57
N LEU A 306 -44.39 -10.76 17.88
CA LEU A 306 -43.59 -10.10 18.91
C LEU A 306 -42.17 -10.66 19.01
N LEU A 307 -41.99 -11.97 18.77
CA LEU A 307 -40.70 -12.64 18.86
C LEU A 307 -39.89 -12.54 17.55
N LEU A 308 -40.54 -12.80 16.42
CA LEU A 308 -39.88 -12.89 15.11
C LEU A 308 -39.92 -11.58 14.33
N GLY A 309 -40.87 -10.69 14.62
CA GLY A 309 -41.03 -9.41 13.93
C GLY A 309 -39.81 -8.48 14.10
N LEU A 310 -39.13 -8.53 15.25
CA LEU A 310 -37.86 -7.81 15.45
C LEU A 310 -36.77 -8.29 14.50
N GLY A 311 -36.75 -9.58 14.16
CA GLY A 311 -35.76 -10.14 13.25
C GLY A 311 -35.86 -9.55 11.84
N LEU A 312 -37.03 -9.04 11.44
CA LEU A 312 -37.27 -8.48 10.10
C LEU A 312 -36.55 -7.15 9.86
N THR A 313 -36.06 -6.47 10.90
CA THR A 313 -35.29 -5.22 10.77
C THR A 313 -33.80 -5.46 10.49
N ALA A 314 -33.30 -6.67 10.78
CA ALA A 314 -31.89 -7.05 10.62
C ALA A 314 -31.28 -6.83 9.21
N PRO A 315 -31.98 -7.14 8.09
CA PRO A 315 -31.41 -6.93 6.76
C PRO A 315 -31.09 -5.45 6.50
N VAL A 316 -31.93 -4.53 6.97
CA VAL A 316 -31.75 -3.09 6.75
C VAL A 316 -30.49 -2.59 7.46
N ALA A 317 -30.21 -3.07 8.66
CA ALA A 317 -28.98 -2.74 9.39
C ALA A 317 -27.73 -3.34 8.73
N ALA A 318 -27.83 -4.58 8.25
CA ALA A 318 -26.71 -5.27 7.58
C ALA A 318 -26.32 -4.64 6.24
N LEU A 319 -27.29 -4.10 5.48
CA LEU A 319 -27.04 -3.36 4.25
C LEU A 319 -26.18 -2.10 4.47
N GLY A 320 -26.19 -1.52 5.68
CA GLY A 320 -25.34 -0.37 6.04
C GLY A 320 -23.90 -0.79 6.36
N HIS A 321 -23.71 -1.51 7.47
CA HIS A 321 -22.37 -1.80 7.99
C HIS A 321 -21.60 -2.88 7.19
N GLY A 322 -22.27 -3.95 6.75
CA GLY A 322 -21.60 -5.06 6.06
C GLY A 322 -21.04 -4.66 4.69
N PHE A 323 -21.64 -3.68 4.02
CA PHE A 323 -21.16 -3.19 2.72
C PHE A 323 -19.84 -2.43 2.82
N ASP A 324 -19.59 -1.72 3.92
CA ASP A 324 -18.34 -0.97 4.09
C ASP A 324 -17.15 -1.90 4.32
N ASP A 325 -17.34 -2.96 5.10
CA ASP A 325 -16.33 -4.01 5.30
C ASP A 325 -16.05 -4.77 3.99
N MET A 326 -17.10 -5.11 3.22
CA MET A 326 -16.93 -5.73 1.90
C MET A 326 -16.17 -4.81 0.94
N ARG A 327 -16.44 -3.50 0.93
CA ARG A 327 -15.71 -2.52 0.11
C ARG A 327 -14.26 -2.39 0.55
N ALA A 328 -13.99 -2.38 1.86
CA ALA A 328 -12.64 -2.32 2.41
C ALA A 328 -11.83 -3.57 2.01
N ALA A 329 -12.39 -4.76 2.19
CA ALA A 329 -11.80 -6.02 1.76
C ALA A 329 -11.56 -6.04 0.24
N GLY A 330 -12.51 -5.56 -0.57
CA GLY A 330 -12.34 -5.44 -2.02
C GLY A 330 -11.16 -4.55 -2.44
N ARG A 331 -11.00 -3.39 -1.80
CA ARG A 331 -9.84 -2.50 -2.03
C ARG A 331 -8.52 -3.16 -1.62
N ALA A 332 -8.51 -3.85 -0.48
CA ALA A 332 -7.35 -4.56 0.03
C ALA A 332 -6.92 -5.69 -0.93
N VAL A 333 -7.87 -6.51 -1.38
CA VAL A 333 -7.60 -7.56 -2.37
C VAL A 333 -7.10 -6.97 -3.69
N GLY A 334 -7.62 -5.81 -4.11
CA GLY A 334 -7.13 -5.08 -5.28
C GLY A 334 -5.63 -4.76 -5.19
N ARG A 335 -5.18 -4.20 -4.06
CA ARG A 335 -3.76 -3.89 -3.81
C ARG A 335 -2.89 -5.13 -3.69
N ILE A 336 -3.36 -6.16 -2.98
CA ILE A 336 -2.67 -7.47 -2.90
C ILE A 336 -2.43 -8.02 -4.31
N ARG A 337 -3.46 -7.98 -5.16
CA ARG A 337 -3.36 -8.48 -6.54
C ARG A 337 -2.39 -7.65 -7.39
N GLU A 338 -2.31 -6.34 -7.19
CA GLU A 338 -1.33 -5.50 -7.89
C GLU A 338 0.10 -5.98 -7.60
N VAL A 339 0.42 -6.24 -6.33
CA VAL A 339 1.74 -6.76 -5.92
C VAL A 339 1.98 -8.18 -6.43
N LEU A 340 0.97 -9.06 -6.38
CA LEU A 340 1.09 -10.44 -6.87
C LEU A 340 1.23 -10.55 -8.40
N LYS A 341 0.82 -9.51 -9.15
CA LYS A 341 0.98 -9.45 -10.61
C LYS A 341 2.38 -9.05 -11.05
N VAL A 342 3.23 -8.59 -10.13
CA VAL A 342 4.58 -8.14 -10.46
C VAL A 342 5.40 -9.37 -10.88
N GLY A 343 5.71 -9.45 -12.17
CA GLY A 343 6.58 -10.47 -12.71
C GLY A 343 8.05 -10.17 -12.38
N ALA A 344 8.85 -11.23 -12.30
CA ALA A 344 10.31 -11.10 -12.33
C ALA A 344 10.77 -10.56 -13.70
N LEU A 345 11.98 -10.02 -13.76
CA LEU A 345 12.64 -9.83 -15.05
C LEU A 345 12.85 -11.19 -15.72
N PRO A 346 12.77 -11.28 -17.06
CA PRO A 346 13.00 -12.52 -17.78
C PRO A 346 14.40 -13.07 -17.50
N GLU A 347 14.50 -14.34 -17.12
CA GLU A 347 15.77 -15.06 -17.07
C GLU A 347 16.00 -15.80 -18.40
N PRO A 348 17.20 -15.74 -18.98
CA PRO A 348 17.51 -16.47 -20.20
C PRO A 348 17.49 -17.98 -19.94
N ALA A 349 16.84 -18.74 -20.82
CA ALA A 349 16.80 -20.20 -20.74
C ALA A 349 18.20 -20.83 -20.90
N TYR A 350 19.06 -20.17 -21.69
CA TYR A 350 20.45 -20.55 -21.92
C TYR A 350 21.34 -19.35 -21.65
N PRO A 351 21.82 -19.16 -20.41
CA PRO A 351 22.67 -18.04 -20.06
C PRO A 351 23.99 -18.04 -20.83
N VAL A 352 24.39 -16.88 -21.34
CA VAL A 352 25.67 -16.68 -22.03
C VAL A 352 26.64 -15.98 -21.08
N ALA A 353 27.87 -16.49 -20.99
CA ALA A 353 28.92 -15.86 -20.19
C ALA A 353 29.56 -14.71 -20.98
N PRO A 354 29.78 -13.53 -20.37
CA PRO A 354 30.45 -12.41 -21.02
C PRO A 354 31.95 -12.71 -21.22
N GLN A 355 32.51 -12.20 -22.32
CA GLN A 355 33.89 -12.49 -22.74
C GLN A 355 34.94 -11.65 -22.00
N ASP A 356 34.60 -10.42 -21.67
CA ASP A 356 35.43 -9.45 -20.93
C ASP A 356 34.54 -8.57 -20.04
N ASP A 357 35.15 -7.54 -19.45
CA ASP A 357 34.50 -6.61 -18.50
C ASP A 357 34.17 -5.24 -19.13
N ARG A 358 34.16 -5.16 -20.47
CA ARG A 358 33.75 -3.96 -21.21
C ARG A 358 32.23 -3.83 -21.15
N VAL A 359 31.75 -2.63 -20.87
CA VAL A 359 30.32 -2.34 -20.78
C VAL A 359 29.91 -1.41 -21.91
N GLU A 360 28.84 -1.74 -22.63
CA GLU A 360 28.38 -0.95 -23.77
C GLU A 360 26.87 -0.71 -23.71
N LEU A 361 26.47 0.53 -23.90
CA LEU A 361 25.10 0.94 -24.14
C LEU A 361 24.99 1.24 -25.64
N HIS A 362 24.10 0.55 -26.34
CA HIS A 362 23.83 0.73 -27.76
C HIS A 362 22.40 1.23 -27.94
N HIS A 363 22.28 2.46 -28.41
CA HIS A 363 21.02 3.17 -28.67
C HIS A 363 19.98 3.04 -27.55
N VAL A 364 20.42 3.13 -26.29
CA VAL A 364 19.56 2.83 -25.14
C VAL A 364 18.47 3.89 -24.98
N ARG A 365 17.22 3.43 -25.03
CA ARG A 365 16.02 4.23 -24.80
C ARG A 365 15.25 3.67 -23.63
N PHE A 366 14.79 4.53 -22.73
CA PHE A 366 14.06 4.07 -21.55
C PHE A 366 13.12 5.12 -20.98
N GLY A 367 11.92 4.69 -20.62
CA GLY A 367 10.94 5.44 -19.82
C GLY A 367 10.35 4.56 -18.72
N TYR A 368 10.06 5.16 -17.55
CA TYR A 368 9.50 4.45 -16.40
C TYR A 368 8.03 4.06 -16.58
N ASP A 369 7.33 4.88 -17.36
CA ASP A 369 5.98 4.70 -17.85
C ASP A 369 5.99 4.94 -19.37
N GLY A 370 5.03 4.36 -20.10
CA GLY A 370 4.97 4.47 -21.57
C GLY A 370 4.70 5.88 -22.11
N GLY A 371 4.64 6.90 -21.25
CA GLY A 371 4.31 8.28 -21.60
C GLY A 371 5.50 9.25 -21.61
N HIS A 372 6.64 8.91 -20.99
CA HIS A 372 7.79 9.82 -20.91
C HIS A 372 9.14 9.09 -20.99
N GLU A 373 9.90 9.36 -22.05
CA GLU A 373 11.25 8.84 -22.26
C GLU A 373 12.28 9.66 -21.47
N VAL A 374 13.01 8.97 -20.58
CA VAL A 374 14.05 9.53 -19.71
C VAL A 374 15.44 9.43 -20.34
N LEU A 375 15.74 8.35 -21.07
CA LEU A 375 16.96 8.19 -21.86
C LEU A 375 16.56 8.06 -23.33
N ARG A 376 17.18 8.86 -24.21
CA ARG A 376 16.71 9.12 -25.58
C ARG A 376 17.71 8.66 -26.65
N GLY A 377 18.17 7.42 -26.57
CA GLY A 377 19.14 6.84 -27.51
C GLY A 377 20.58 7.12 -27.05
N VAL A 378 20.92 6.61 -25.88
CA VAL A 378 22.26 6.77 -25.29
C VAL A 378 23.21 5.71 -25.82
N ASP A 379 24.32 6.17 -26.40
CA ASP A 379 25.46 5.36 -26.79
C ASP A 379 26.65 5.66 -25.87
N LEU A 380 27.16 4.64 -25.18
CA LEU A 380 28.25 4.78 -24.21
C LEU A 380 29.05 3.49 -24.12
N ALA A 381 30.37 3.58 -24.04
CA ALA A 381 31.25 2.45 -23.79
C ALA A 381 32.17 2.75 -22.61
N LEU A 382 32.19 1.85 -21.62
CA LEU A 382 33.09 1.86 -20.48
C LEU A 382 34.23 0.87 -20.78
N GLU A 383 35.45 1.40 -20.86
CA GLU A 383 36.61 0.58 -21.18
C GLU A 383 37.13 -0.17 -19.94
N PRO A 384 37.56 -1.43 -20.07
CA PRO A 384 38.12 -2.19 -18.96
C PRO A 384 39.28 -1.48 -18.25
N GLY A 385 39.29 -1.52 -16.92
CA GLY A 385 40.36 -0.92 -16.10
C GLY A 385 40.39 0.61 -16.14
N THR A 386 39.26 1.25 -16.47
CA THR A 386 39.14 2.72 -16.47
C THR A 386 38.00 3.19 -15.57
N VAL A 387 38.14 4.42 -15.07
CA VAL A 387 37.14 5.13 -14.29
C VAL A 387 36.41 6.12 -15.20
N THR A 388 35.11 5.90 -15.39
CA THR A 388 34.23 6.83 -16.09
C THR A 388 33.37 7.61 -15.10
N ALA A 389 33.46 8.95 -15.13
CA ALA A 389 32.61 9.85 -14.36
C ALA A 389 31.39 10.28 -15.18
N LEU A 390 30.20 10.03 -14.66
CA LEU A 390 28.92 10.46 -15.23
C LEU A 390 28.45 11.76 -14.54
N VAL A 391 28.37 12.85 -15.30
CA VAL A 391 28.05 14.19 -14.80
C VAL A 391 26.86 14.81 -15.54
N GLY A 392 26.28 15.86 -14.97
CA GLY A 392 25.16 16.59 -15.59
C GLY A 392 24.14 17.10 -14.58
N PRO A 393 23.18 17.95 -14.99
CA PRO A 393 22.18 18.53 -14.10
C PRO A 393 21.26 17.47 -13.46
N SER A 394 20.65 17.80 -12.33
CA SER A 394 19.64 16.92 -11.72
C SER A 394 18.49 16.65 -12.69
N GLY A 395 18.01 15.41 -12.73
CA GLY A 395 16.96 14.99 -13.66
C GLY A 395 17.45 14.60 -15.07
N SER A 396 18.75 14.71 -15.38
CA SER A 396 19.26 14.39 -16.73
C SER A 396 19.23 12.90 -17.13
N GLY A 397 18.90 11.99 -16.21
CA GLY A 397 18.82 10.54 -16.45
C GLY A 397 19.97 9.71 -15.89
N LYS A 398 20.93 10.31 -15.14
CA LYS A 398 22.11 9.60 -14.60
C LYS A 398 21.78 8.36 -13.77
N SER A 399 20.93 8.51 -12.75
CA SER A 399 20.53 7.39 -11.89
C SER A 399 19.75 6.33 -12.68
N THR A 400 18.96 6.73 -13.68
CA THR A 400 18.26 5.80 -14.58
C THR A 400 19.25 4.97 -15.40
N LEU A 401 20.30 5.59 -15.94
CA LEU A 401 21.37 4.90 -16.68
C LEU A 401 22.09 3.88 -15.78
N VAL A 402 22.43 4.26 -14.55
CA VAL A 402 23.02 3.36 -13.56
C VAL A 402 22.09 2.18 -13.22
N GLN A 403 20.79 2.43 -13.06
CA GLN A 403 19.82 1.38 -12.79
C GLN A 403 19.69 0.38 -13.95
N LEU A 404 19.83 0.82 -15.21
CA LEU A 404 19.87 -0.08 -16.37
C LEU A 404 21.15 -0.91 -16.43
N LEU A 405 22.30 -0.33 -16.08
CA LEU A 405 23.57 -1.05 -15.99
C LEU A 405 23.55 -2.15 -14.91
N ALA A 406 22.87 -1.89 -13.79
CA ALA A 406 22.63 -2.88 -12.75
C ALA A 406 21.47 -3.85 -13.07
N ARG A 407 20.87 -3.72 -14.26
CA ARG A 407 19.69 -4.45 -14.75
C ARG A 407 18.53 -4.43 -13.74
N PHE A 408 18.31 -3.31 -13.08
CA PHE A 408 17.12 -3.09 -12.25
C PHE A 408 15.87 -2.91 -13.12
N PHE A 409 16.09 -2.51 -14.36
CA PHE A 409 15.15 -2.50 -15.46
C PHE A 409 15.85 -2.98 -16.74
N ASP A 410 15.07 -3.49 -17.68
CA ASP A 410 15.52 -3.67 -19.06
C ASP A 410 15.19 -2.38 -19.86
N PRO A 411 16.04 -1.99 -20.83
CA PRO A 411 15.75 -0.83 -21.68
C PRO A 411 14.49 -1.06 -22.52
N THR A 412 13.78 0.03 -22.85
CA THR A 412 12.58 -0.03 -23.70
C THR A 412 12.95 -0.32 -25.16
N ASP A 413 14.05 0.28 -25.63
CA ASP A 413 14.66 0.00 -26.92
C ASP A 413 16.19 0.10 -26.81
N GLY A 414 16.92 -0.56 -27.71
CA GLY A 414 18.37 -0.73 -27.64
C GLY A 414 18.82 -1.89 -26.73
N SER A 415 20.09 -1.85 -26.31
CA SER A 415 20.70 -2.91 -25.49
C SER A 415 21.79 -2.37 -24.56
N VAL A 416 21.87 -2.96 -23.36
CA VAL A 416 23.03 -2.83 -22.48
C VAL A 416 23.80 -4.15 -22.55
N ARG A 417 25.11 -4.10 -22.76
CA ARG A 417 25.95 -5.27 -22.99
C ARG A 417 27.15 -5.28 -22.04
N LEU A 418 27.53 -6.48 -21.59
CA LEU A 418 28.75 -6.75 -20.84
C LEU A 418 29.54 -7.81 -21.61
N GLY A 419 30.80 -7.53 -21.94
CA GLY A 419 31.63 -8.46 -22.70
C GLY A 419 31.01 -8.93 -24.01
N GLY A 420 30.33 -8.02 -24.71
CA GLY A 420 29.63 -8.27 -25.98
C GLY A 420 28.27 -8.96 -25.86
N VAL A 421 27.84 -9.37 -24.66
CA VAL A 421 26.58 -10.09 -24.41
C VAL A 421 25.55 -9.12 -23.82
N ASP A 422 24.33 -9.12 -24.34
CA ASP A 422 23.24 -8.33 -23.77
C ASP A 422 22.95 -8.77 -22.33
N LEU A 423 22.74 -7.84 -21.40
CA LEU A 423 22.46 -8.17 -20.00
C LEU A 423 21.23 -9.09 -19.85
N ARG A 424 20.29 -9.06 -20.81
CA ARG A 424 19.11 -9.94 -20.89
C ARG A 424 19.46 -11.41 -21.12
N ASP A 425 20.58 -11.67 -21.77
CA ASP A 425 21.07 -13.01 -22.11
C ASP A 425 22.05 -13.57 -21.05
N ILE A 426 22.44 -12.75 -20.07
CA ILE A 426 23.24 -13.16 -18.92
C ILE A 426 22.30 -13.56 -17.78
N GLY A 427 22.54 -14.72 -17.15
CA GLY A 427 21.78 -15.14 -15.97
C GLY A 427 22.08 -14.23 -14.78
N SER A 428 21.06 -13.84 -14.00
CA SER A 428 21.20 -12.83 -12.93
C SER A 428 22.31 -13.13 -11.92
N ARG A 429 22.47 -14.40 -11.54
CA ARG A 429 23.53 -14.81 -10.60
C ARG A 429 24.92 -14.51 -11.13
N GLU A 430 25.17 -14.73 -12.42
CA GLU A 430 26.47 -14.43 -13.03
C GLU A 430 26.62 -12.92 -13.24
N LEU A 431 25.55 -12.23 -13.64
CA LEU A 431 25.54 -10.77 -13.75
C LEU A 431 25.96 -10.09 -12.43
N TYR A 432 25.34 -10.47 -11.31
CA TYR A 432 25.65 -9.88 -9.99
C TYR A 432 26.97 -10.37 -9.38
N ARG A 433 27.62 -11.40 -9.95
CA ARG A 433 29.02 -11.74 -9.63
C ARG A 433 30.01 -10.90 -10.41
N ARG A 434 29.57 -10.25 -11.49
CA ARG A 434 30.41 -9.40 -12.34
C ARG A 434 30.18 -7.91 -12.14
N VAL A 435 28.97 -7.53 -11.75
CA VAL A 435 28.55 -6.14 -11.56
C VAL A 435 28.12 -5.95 -10.10
N SER A 436 28.87 -5.13 -9.37
CA SER A 436 28.42 -4.60 -8.07
C SER A 436 27.91 -3.18 -8.22
N PHE A 437 26.95 -2.82 -7.39
CA PHE A 437 26.40 -1.48 -7.31
C PHE A 437 26.47 -0.96 -5.89
N PHE A 438 26.75 0.33 -5.77
CA PHE A 438 26.72 1.08 -4.53
C PHE A 438 25.69 2.19 -4.67
N LEU A 439 24.59 2.10 -3.91
CA LEU A 439 23.51 3.08 -3.93
C LEU A 439 23.71 4.12 -2.83
N GLN A 440 23.25 5.35 -3.07
CA GLN A 440 23.29 6.48 -2.14
C GLN A 440 22.67 6.16 -0.77
N ASP A 441 21.57 5.39 -0.76
CA ASP A 441 20.74 5.16 0.42
C ASP A 441 21.12 3.84 1.11
N VAL A 442 22.08 3.90 2.03
CA VAL A 442 22.65 2.70 2.68
C VAL A 442 21.64 2.06 3.62
N ARG A 443 21.25 0.81 3.31
CA ARG A 443 20.41 -0.03 4.17
C ARG A 443 21.24 -1.18 4.74
N LEU A 444 21.31 -1.23 6.07
CA LEU A 444 21.90 -2.33 6.82
C LEU A 444 20.78 -3.23 7.34
N LEU A 445 21.01 -4.53 7.28
CA LEU A 445 20.09 -5.53 7.80
C LEU A 445 20.23 -5.61 9.32
N ARG A 446 19.13 -5.99 9.99
CA ARG A 446 19.17 -6.39 11.40
C ARG A 446 19.84 -7.75 11.53
N ALA A 447 21.15 -7.73 11.44
CA ALA A 447 22.05 -8.88 11.46
C ALA A 447 23.39 -8.43 12.06
N SER A 448 24.33 -9.37 12.25
CA SER A 448 25.67 -9.05 12.72
C SER A 448 26.38 -8.10 11.74
N VAL A 449 27.43 -7.41 12.20
CA VAL A 449 28.30 -6.62 11.31
C VAL A 449 28.95 -7.53 10.28
N ALA A 450 29.40 -8.72 10.68
CA ALA A 450 29.97 -9.71 9.76
C ALA A 450 29.00 -10.08 8.64
N ASP A 451 27.74 -10.42 8.97
CA ASP A 451 26.72 -10.79 7.99
C ASP A 451 26.37 -9.62 7.05
N ASN A 452 26.39 -8.39 7.56
CA ASN A 452 26.14 -7.21 6.75
C ASN A 452 27.24 -6.97 5.71
N ILE A 453 28.50 -7.28 6.03
CA ILE A 453 29.64 -7.18 5.10
C ILE A 453 29.63 -8.38 4.14
N ALA A 454 29.41 -9.60 4.65
CA ALA A 454 29.37 -10.84 3.89
C ALA A 454 28.12 -10.99 3.00
N LEU A 455 27.20 -10.02 2.99
CA LEU A 455 25.93 -10.12 2.28
C LEU A 455 26.08 -10.46 0.78
N ALA A 456 27.12 -9.95 0.13
CA ALA A 456 27.41 -10.22 -1.29
C ALA A 456 28.11 -11.58 -1.50
N VAL A 457 28.76 -12.12 -0.47
CA VAL A 457 29.50 -13.38 -0.50
C VAL A 457 29.13 -14.19 0.74
N PRO A 458 27.99 -14.90 0.74
CA PRO A 458 27.45 -15.57 1.95
C PRO A 458 28.37 -16.64 2.56
N HIS A 459 29.41 -17.05 1.84
CA HIS A 459 30.42 -18.01 2.29
C HIS A 459 31.75 -17.35 2.64
N ALA A 460 31.81 -16.02 2.70
CA ALA A 460 33.01 -15.30 3.11
C ALA A 460 33.41 -15.74 4.53
N ASN A 461 34.67 -16.12 4.70
CA ASN A 461 35.20 -16.38 6.03
C ASN A 461 35.40 -15.05 6.78
N LEU A 462 35.64 -15.13 8.08
CA LEU A 462 35.85 -13.94 8.90
C LEU A 462 37.08 -13.13 8.45
N ASP A 463 38.12 -13.77 7.93
CA ASP A 463 39.34 -13.09 7.46
C ASP A 463 39.06 -12.21 6.23
N ASP A 464 38.22 -12.67 5.31
CA ASP A 464 37.77 -11.92 4.15
C ASP A 464 36.94 -10.69 4.58
N VAL A 465 36.04 -10.90 5.54
CA VAL A 465 35.23 -9.83 6.15
C VAL A 465 36.12 -8.79 6.85
N VAL A 466 37.12 -9.24 7.61
CA VAL A 466 38.09 -8.36 8.29
C VAL A 466 38.93 -7.60 7.28
N ARG A 467 39.42 -8.26 6.23
CA ARG A 467 40.18 -7.62 5.14
C ARG A 467 39.35 -6.52 4.48
N ALA A 468 38.11 -6.80 4.10
CA ALA A 468 37.21 -5.82 3.51
C ALA A 468 36.92 -4.63 4.45
N ALA A 469 36.70 -4.90 5.74
CA ALA A 469 36.49 -3.87 6.75
C ALA A 469 37.72 -2.98 6.99
N ARG A 470 38.94 -3.53 6.87
CA ARG A 470 40.19 -2.77 6.95
C ARG A 470 40.36 -1.86 5.75
N LEU A 471 40.12 -2.38 4.54
CA LEU A 471 40.17 -1.60 3.30
C LEU A 471 39.12 -0.47 3.29
N ALA A 472 37.97 -0.68 3.92
CA ALA A 472 36.94 0.34 4.07
C ALA A 472 37.16 1.26 5.30
N HIS A 473 38.27 1.12 6.03
CA HIS A 473 38.59 1.92 7.23
C HIS A 473 37.49 1.92 8.31
N ILE A 474 36.87 0.75 8.55
CA ILE A 474 35.83 0.58 9.57
C ILE A 474 36.19 -0.48 10.63
N HIS A 475 37.25 -1.25 10.41
CA HIS A 475 37.71 -2.32 11.31
C HIS A 475 37.86 -1.89 12.77
N ASP A 476 38.64 -0.84 13.04
CA ASP A 476 38.93 -0.42 14.42
C ASP A 476 37.64 -0.01 15.14
N ARG A 477 36.76 0.69 14.43
CA ARG A 477 35.46 1.07 14.96
C ARG A 477 34.54 -0.13 15.20
N ILE A 478 34.62 -1.17 14.37
CA ILE A 478 33.89 -2.43 14.61
C ILE A 478 34.37 -3.08 15.90
N LEU A 479 35.68 -3.09 16.16
CA LEU A 479 36.24 -3.68 17.39
C LEU A 479 35.83 -2.93 18.67
N GLU A 480 35.50 -1.64 18.56
CA GLU A 480 34.95 -0.84 19.68
C GLU A 480 33.48 -1.15 19.98
N LEU A 481 32.78 -1.89 19.11
CA LEU A 481 31.40 -2.30 19.36
C LEU A 481 31.34 -3.38 20.45
N PRO A 482 30.23 -3.48 21.21
CA PRO A 482 30.13 -4.38 22.36
C PRO A 482 30.50 -5.84 22.09
N ARG A 483 30.24 -6.33 20.87
CA ARG A 483 30.53 -7.71 20.44
C ARG A 483 31.39 -7.76 19.18
N GLY A 484 32.11 -6.68 18.86
CA GLY A 484 32.91 -6.62 17.64
C GLY A 484 32.07 -6.88 16.38
N TYR A 485 32.55 -7.80 15.54
CA TYR A 485 31.88 -8.25 14.31
C TYR A 485 30.53 -8.95 14.54
N GLU A 486 30.30 -9.51 15.73
CA GLU A 486 29.05 -10.19 16.10
C GLU A 486 27.97 -9.22 16.61
N THR A 487 28.27 -7.93 16.68
CA THR A 487 27.31 -6.91 17.12
C THR A 487 26.13 -6.86 16.14
N VAL A 488 24.90 -7.00 16.66
CA VAL A 488 23.69 -6.97 15.83
C VAL A 488 23.23 -5.53 15.62
N LEU A 489 23.27 -5.09 14.36
CA LEU A 489 22.94 -3.72 13.99
C LEU A 489 21.43 -3.46 14.08
N GLY A 490 21.06 -2.29 14.62
CA GLY A 490 19.66 -1.84 14.74
C GLY A 490 18.93 -2.27 16.01
N GLU A 491 19.42 -3.27 16.73
CA GLU A 491 18.95 -3.63 18.08
C GLU A 491 19.91 -3.12 19.17
N GLU A 492 21.20 -3.42 19.03
CA GLU A 492 22.20 -3.10 20.05
C GLU A 492 22.89 -1.76 19.81
N VAL A 493 23.18 -1.45 18.55
CA VAL A 493 23.88 -0.24 18.15
C VAL A 493 23.24 0.36 16.92
N LYS A 494 23.08 1.69 16.93
CA LYS A 494 22.81 2.49 15.73
C LYS A 494 24.12 3.13 15.29
N LEU A 495 24.54 2.81 14.08
CA LEU A 495 25.69 3.44 13.46
C LEU A 495 25.33 4.84 12.96
N SER A 496 26.31 5.73 12.95
CA SER A 496 26.25 6.99 12.22
C SER A 496 26.12 6.75 10.71
N GLY A 497 25.70 7.77 9.96
CA GLY A 497 25.59 7.67 8.50
C GLY A 497 26.91 7.28 7.83
N GLY A 498 28.03 7.90 8.24
CA GLY A 498 29.35 7.59 7.70
C GLY A 498 29.84 6.18 8.04
N GLU A 499 29.60 5.69 9.27
CA GLU A 499 29.92 4.30 9.62
C GLU A 499 29.10 3.30 8.81
N ALA A 500 27.80 3.55 8.64
CA ALA A 500 26.94 2.69 7.83
C ALA A 500 27.43 2.66 6.37
N GLN A 501 27.83 3.82 5.84
CA GLN A 501 28.42 3.93 4.51
C GLN A 501 29.70 3.12 4.38
N ARG A 502 30.62 3.17 5.35
CA ARG A 502 31.85 2.36 5.33
C ARG A 502 31.56 0.86 5.41
N ILE A 503 30.52 0.42 6.10
CA ILE A 503 30.07 -0.98 6.05
C ILE A 503 29.57 -1.36 4.65
N ALA A 504 28.82 -0.49 3.97
CA ALA A 504 28.39 -0.74 2.61
C ALA A 504 29.57 -0.78 1.61
N ILE A 505 30.60 0.05 1.83
CA ILE A 505 31.85 -0.01 1.04
C ILE A 505 32.55 -1.34 1.29
N ALA A 506 32.69 -1.78 2.56
CA ALA A 506 33.25 -3.07 2.89
C ALA A 506 32.49 -4.22 2.19
N ARG A 507 31.15 -4.15 2.10
CA ARG A 507 30.33 -5.12 1.35
C ARG A 507 30.69 -5.14 -0.13
N ALA A 508 30.84 -3.99 -0.77
CA ALA A 508 31.22 -3.90 -2.18
C ALA A 508 32.65 -4.42 -2.42
N LEU A 509 33.60 -4.10 -1.54
CA LEU A 509 34.97 -4.60 -1.60
C LEU A 509 35.05 -6.11 -1.36
N ALA A 510 34.22 -6.65 -0.48
CA ALA A 510 34.12 -8.09 -0.26
C ALA A 510 33.55 -8.84 -1.46
N ALA A 511 32.64 -8.22 -2.22
CA ALA A 511 32.06 -8.78 -3.45
C ALA A 511 33.08 -8.96 -4.57
N ASP A 512 34.10 -8.10 -4.59
CA ASP A 512 35.25 -8.16 -5.49
C ASP A 512 34.89 -8.30 -6.99
N THR A 513 33.91 -7.54 -7.46
CA THR A 513 33.43 -7.66 -8.85
C THR A 513 34.25 -6.81 -9.84
N PRO A 514 34.43 -7.25 -11.10
CA PRO A 514 35.20 -6.54 -12.13
C PRO A 514 34.54 -5.26 -12.65
N VAL A 515 33.21 -5.16 -12.59
CA VAL A 515 32.47 -3.93 -12.92
C VAL A 515 31.86 -3.38 -11.64
N LEU A 516 32.03 -2.07 -11.43
CA LEU A 516 31.51 -1.38 -10.26
C LEU A 516 30.75 -0.12 -10.67
N VAL A 517 29.52 0.01 -10.18
CA VAL A 517 28.68 1.18 -10.40
C VAL A 517 28.43 1.90 -9.09
N LEU A 518 28.76 3.19 -9.04
CA LEU A 518 28.76 3.98 -7.82
C LEU A 518 27.83 5.17 -7.98
N ASP A 519 26.71 5.16 -7.26
CA ASP A 519 25.80 6.29 -7.16
C ASP A 519 26.15 7.13 -5.94
N GLU A 520 26.80 8.27 -6.18
CA GLU A 520 27.01 9.35 -5.22
C GLU A 520 27.66 8.93 -3.88
N ALA A 521 28.88 8.35 -3.93
CA ALA A 521 29.60 7.82 -2.78
C ALA A 521 30.11 8.88 -1.76
N THR A 522 29.69 10.14 -1.81
CA THR A 522 30.30 11.22 -1.00
C THR A 522 29.32 12.29 -0.49
N ALA A 523 28.01 12.23 -0.76
CA ALA A 523 27.10 13.37 -0.54
C ALA A 523 26.87 13.80 0.92
N PHE A 524 27.23 12.98 1.92
CA PHE A 524 27.10 13.33 3.34
C PHE A 524 28.26 12.81 4.21
N ALA A 525 29.38 12.48 3.57
CA ALA A 525 30.53 11.90 4.24
C ALA A 525 31.30 12.98 5.01
N ASP A 526 31.57 12.73 6.29
CA ASP A 526 32.61 13.47 7.01
C ASP A 526 33.96 13.35 6.26
N PRO A 527 34.89 14.30 6.43
CA PRO A 527 36.16 14.30 5.69
C PRO A 527 36.99 13.01 5.85
N GLN A 528 36.76 12.19 6.88
CA GLN A 528 37.42 10.90 7.06
C GLN A 528 36.74 9.81 6.23
N THR A 529 35.41 9.73 6.23
CA THR A 529 34.64 8.84 5.33
C THR A 529 34.95 9.11 3.87
N ASP A 530 35.07 10.38 3.48
CA ASP A 530 35.37 10.76 2.11
C ASP A 530 36.78 10.32 1.66
N ARG A 531 37.77 10.44 2.55
CA ARG A 531 39.12 9.89 2.29
C ARG A 531 39.09 8.37 2.16
N ALA A 532 38.36 7.68 3.02
CA ALA A 532 38.24 6.23 2.98
C ALA A 532 37.55 5.75 1.68
N VAL A 533 36.47 6.42 1.26
CA VAL A 533 35.83 6.17 -0.04
C VAL A 533 36.85 6.34 -1.16
N ARG A 534 37.56 7.48 -1.22
CA ARG A 534 38.54 7.74 -2.29
C ARG A 534 39.69 6.73 -2.30
N GLN A 535 40.21 6.34 -1.15
CA GLN A 535 41.22 5.30 -1.06
C GLN A 535 40.68 3.95 -1.55
N ALA A 536 39.46 3.59 -1.17
CA ALA A 536 38.80 2.42 -1.72
C ALA A 536 38.64 2.52 -3.25
N LEU A 537 38.20 3.65 -3.80
CA LEU A 537 38.09 3.89 -5.26
C LEU A 537 39.43 3.80 -5.98
N ALA A 538 40.50 4.33 -5.39
CA ALA A 538 41.84 4.23 -5.97
C ALA A 538 42.36 2.79 -6.05
N MET A 539 41.91 1.91 -5.15
CA MET A 539 42.21 0.47 -5.17
C MET A 539 41.39 -0.29 -6.23
N LEU A 540 40.43 0.36 -6.88
CA LEU A 540 39.56 -0.21 -7.90
C LEU A 540 40.01 0.16 -9.34
N ARG A 541 41.22 0.71 -9.50
CA ARG A 541 41.75 1.16 -10.80
C ARG A 541 41.90 0.04 -11.85
N ASP A 542 42.05 -1.21 -11.42
CA ASP A 542 42.11 -2.36 -12.33
C ASP A 542 40.72 -2.83 -12.81
N ARG A 543 39.65 -2.08 -12.49
CA ARG A 543 38.26 -2.44 -12.73
C ARG A 543 37.57 -1.45 -13.66
N THR A 544 36.48 -1.91 -14.28
CA THR A 544 35.58 -1.02 -15.03
C THR A 544 34.69 -0.29 -14.03
N VAL A 545 34.93 1.00 -13.80
CA VAL A 545 34.18 1.78 -12.78
C VAL A 545 33.34 2.86 -13.46
N LEU A 546 32.05 2.89 -13.16
CA LEU A 546 31.18 4.04 -13.45
C LEU A 546 30.82 4.73 -12.15
N VAL A 547 31.10 6.03 -12.05
CA VAL A 547 30.73 6.84 -10.88
C VAL A 547 29.85 8.01 -11.29
N ILE A 548 28.68 8.15 -10.65
CA ILE A 548 27.93 9.41 -10.70
C ILE A 548 28.65 10.39 -9.77
N ALA A 549 29.29 11.39 -10.37
CA ALA A 549 30.13 12.31 -9.65
C ALA A 549 29.49 13.70 -9.56
N HIS A 550 29.30 14.16 -8.32
CA HIS A 550 28.92 15.54 -8.01
C HIS A 550 30.10 16.35 -7.46
N ARG A 551 31.23 15.67 -7.18
CA ARG A 551 32.44 16.25 -6.61
C ARG A 551 33.53 16.39 -7.65
N LEU A 552 34.17 17.55 -7.63
CA LEU A 552 35.19 17.98 -8.58
C LEU A 552 36.41 17.06 -8.55
N GLU A 553 36.83 16.62 -7.37
CA GLU A 553 38.02 15.78 -7.24
C GLU A 553 37.81 14.41 -7.86
N THR A 554 36.63 13.81 -7.70
CA THR A 554 36.25 12.54 -8.32
C THR A 554 36.14 12.66 -9.85
N ILE A 555 35.70 13.82 -10.35
CA ILE A 555 35.63 14.10 -11.79
C ILE A 555 37.04 14.33 -12.37
N ALA A 556 37.91 15.05 -11.66
CA ALA A 556 39.28 15.34 -12.09
C ALA A 556 40.14 14.08 -12.22
N ASP A 557 39.97 13.13 -11.31
CA ASP A 557 40.73 11.87 -11.27
C ASP A 557 40.19 10.80 -12.24
N ALA A 558 39.10 11.07 -12.97
CA ALA A 558 38.49 10.11 -13.89
C ALA A 558 39.22 10.05 -15.24
N ASP A 559 39.36 8.85 -15.80
CA ASP A 559 39.97 8.64 -17.11
C ASP A 559 39.08 9.18 -18.24
N THR A 560 37.76 9.11 -18.06
CA THR A 560 36.77 9.65 -19.01
C THR A 560 35.61 10.28 -18.26
N VAL A 561 35.15 11.42 -18.74
CA VAL A 561 33.93 12.08 -18.29
C VAL A 561 32.87 11.95 -19.38
N VAL A 562 31.64 11.70 -18.96
CA VAL A 562 30.45 11.65 -19.80
C VAL A 562 29.44 12.61 -19.23
N MET A 563 29.08 13.64 -19.99
CA MET A 563 28.05 14.60 -19.59
C MET A 563 26.70 14.21 -20.19
N LEU A 564 25.71 14.04 -19.32
CA LEU A 564 24.34 13.69 -19.67
C LEU A 564 23.41 14.88 -19.46
N GLU A 565 22.63 15.22 -20.48
CA GLU A 565 21.62 16.30 -20.45
C GLU A 565 20.37 15.86 -21.23
N ASP A 566 19.20 16.08 -20.63
CA ASP A 566 17.89 15.71 -21.19
C ASP A 566 17.81 14.29 -21.78
N GLY A 567 18.47 13.33 -21.12
CA GLY A 567 18.47 11.92 -21.52
C GLY A 567 19.42 11.57 -22.66
N THR A 568 20.34 12.46 -23.02
CA THR A 568 21.33 12.25 -24.10
C THR A 568 22.74 12.54 -23.63
N VAL A 569 23.73 11.89 -24.24
CA VAL A 569 25.15 12.21 -24.02
C VAL A 569 25.51 13.42 -24.86
N VAL A 570 25.88 14.52 -24.21
CA VAL A 570 26.20 15.79 -24.88
C VAL A 570 27.70 16.02 -25.06
N GLU A 571 28.52 15.52 -24.14
CA GLU A 571 29.99 15.61 -24.21
C GLU A 571 30.62 14.35 -23.61
N ARG A 572 31.78 13.95 -24.17
CA ARG A 572 32.57 12.81 -23.69
C ARG A 572 34.04 13.03 -24.00
N GLY A 573 34.92 12.81 -23.02
CA GLY A 573 36.37 12.97 -23.20
C GLY A 573 37.12 12.93 -21.88
N ARG A 574 38.44 13.17 -21.90
CA ARG A 574 39.21 13.33 -20.67
C ARG A 574 38.84 14.66 -19.99
N PRO A 575 38.82 14.74 -18.64
CA PRO A 575 38.45 15.97 -17.93
C PRO A 575 39.22 17.20 -18.41
N THR A 576 40.54 17.07 -18.61
CA THR A 576 41.42 18.17 -19.04
C THR A 576 41.08 18.70 -20.44
N ASP A 577 40.70 17.79 -21.34
CA ASP A 577 40.42 18.12 -22.74
C ASP A 577 39.06 18.85 -22.82
N LEU A 578 38.04 18.32 -22.13
CA LEU A 578 36.71 18.95 -22.07
C LEU A 578 36.73 20.33 -21.38
N LEU A 579 37.62 20.54 -20.41
CA LEU A 579 37.81 21.87 -19.80
C LEU A 579 38.44 22.86 -20.79
N ALA A 580 39.38 22.41 -21.60
CA ALA A 580 40.04 23.25 -22.62
C ALA A 580 39.11 23.62 -23.78
N GLU A 581 38.19 22.72 -24.15
CA GLU A 581 37.16 22.95 -25.18
C GLU A 581 36.12 24.00 -24.78
N ASN A 582 36.06 24.35 -23.49
CA ASN A 582 35.21 25.41 -22.94
C ASN A 582 33.70 25.24 -23.22
N GLY A 583 33.26 23.98 -23.39
CA GLY A 583 31.88 23.58 -23.69
C GLY A 583 30.96 23.52 -22.46
N LYS A 584 29.91 22.71 -22.56
CA LYS A 584 28.92 22.47 -21.50
C LYS A 584 29.55 21.86 -20.26
N PHE A 585 30.51 20.95 -20.39
CA PHE A 585 31.22 20.41 -19.25
C PHE A 585 32.01 21.50 -18.51
N ALA A 586 32.73 22.37 -19.23
CA ALA A 586 33.47 23.47 -18.62
C ALA A 586 32.53 24.48 -17.92
N ALA A 587 31.34 24.73 -18.49
CA ALA A 587 30.32 25.54 -17.84
C ALA A 587 29.78 24.87 -16.56
N PHE A 588 29.47 23.57 -16.61
CA PHE A 588 29.06 22.80 -15.45
C PHE A 588 30.14 22.82 -14.36
N TRP A 589 31.39 22.60 -14.74
CA TRP A 589 32.56 22.66 -13.87
C TRP A 589 32.70 24.01 -13.17
N ARG A 590 32.60 25.13 -13.91
CA ARG A 590 32.62 26.49 -13.37
C ARG A 590 31.44 26.77 -12.45
N THR A 591 30.27 26.19 -12.71
CA THR A 591 29.10 26.38 -11.83
C THR A 591 29.29 25.67 -10.49
N GLN A 592 30.00 24.54 -10.49
CA GLN A 592 30.44 23.84 -9.27
C GLN A 592 31.66 24.52 -8.60
N HIS A 593 32.31 25.46 -9.29
CA HIS A 593 33.41 26.30 -8.82
C HIS A 593 33.05 27.80 -8.90
N PRO A 594 32.26 28.36 -7.96
CA PRO A 594 32.29 29.80 -7.78
C PRO A 594 33.70 30.17 -7.31
N THR A 595 34.52 30.68 -8.23
CA THR A 595 35.82 31.26 -7.91
C THR A 595 35.61 32.35 -6.86
N VAL A 596 36.24 32.20 -5.69
CA VAL A 596 36.35 33.23 -4.65
C VAL A 596 37.33 34.33 -5.10
N ALA A 597 37.16 34.85 -6.32
CA ALA A 597 38.07 35.79 -6.94
C ALA A 597 37.29 36.75 -7.83
N ASP A 598 36.53 37.66 -7.22
CA ASP A 598 36.21 38.96 -7.83
C ASP A 598 35.78 40.04 -6.82
N ASP A 599 36.46 40.14 -5.67
CA ASP A 599 36.14 41.18 -4.65
C ASP A 599 37.36 42.02 -4.22
N SER A 600 38.46 41.98 -4.98
CA SER A 600 39.67 42.79 -4.71
C SER A 600 39.92 43.94 -5.68
N GLU A 601 39.01 44.24 -6.61
CA GLU A 601 39.14 45.39 -7.53
C GLU A 601 37.87 46.23 -7.63
N THR A 602 37.28 46.68 -6.50
CA THR A 602 36.36 47.85 -6.54
C THR A 602 36.18 48.61 -5.22
N ARG A 603 37.21 48.68 -4.37
CA ARG A 603 37.24 49.65 -3.24
C ARG A 603 38.43 50.61 -3.34
N GLY A 604 38.53 51.29 -4.47
CA GLY A 604 39.29 52.53 -4.61
C GLY A 604 38.33 53.69 -4.85
N GLY A 605 38.14 54.54 -3.83
CA GLY A 605 37.45 55.83 -3.99
C GLY A 605 36.35 56.07 -2.96
N VAL A 606 36.72 56.45 -1.75
CA VAL A 606 35.84 57.25 -0.87
C VAL A 606 36.13 58.72 -1.18
N PRO A 607 35.18 59.51 -1.70
CA PRO A 607 35.32 60.96 -1.68
C PRO A 607 34.98 61.46 -0.27
N GLN A 608 35.91 62.21 0.31
CA GLN A 608 35.62 63.13 1.40
C GLN A 608 34.70 64.26 0.92
N GLY A 609 33.77 64.65 1.79
CA GLY A 609 33.02 65.90 1.75
C GLY A 609 31.55 65.67 2.08
N ASP A 610 30.83 66.52 2.77
CA ASP A 610 31.13 67.64 3.67
C ASP A 610 29.79 67.95 4.38
N GLN A 611 29.88 68.68 5.48
CA GLN A 611 28.82 69.35 6.26
C GLN A 611 27.42 69.51 5.61
N THR A 612 26.37 69.07 6.31
CA THR A 612 25.35 69.93 6.97
C THR A 612 24.33 69.11 7.76
#